data_AF-A0A2V7MC55-F1
#
_entry.id   AF-A0A2V7MC55-F1
#
_cell.length_a   1.000
_cell.length_b   1.000
_cell.length_c   1.000
_cell.angle_alpha   90.00
_cell.angle_beta   90.00
_cell.angle_gamma   90.00
#
_symmetry.space_group_name_H-M   'P 1'
#
loop_
_entity.id
_entity.type
_entity.pdbx_description
1 polymer ?
#
loop_
_entity_poly.entity_id
_entity_poly.type
_entity_poly.pdbx_seq_one_letter_code
_entity_poly.pdbx_strand_id
1 'polypeptide(L)'
;MVAVAWRRAETVEALAVLRGLLVLAIAAGVCEGQGRPCDPSTPLGPSHDLYCVELVAAPGVTGVAGRVELATPPGPFTVGVTSDGRSRFIPVALLSGLPPTSTYVAWAASPQMDTLIKLGAVRNGRIALRPIDLDKFVILVSAERSAAVRALHGRMILRGQSPSTRPYPPDLLEFSLGAARSGGDTMDHGEHETSGWPMVPTPPGLTMLPSEMALRPAVTPFLPVADTPLPNAESNEVLRLKDGDIIDLDAELVHRTINGQTYTMYSYNGQYPGPRIEVSRGSEIMVRFTNHLSDSTSIHWHGIRLDNAFDGVAGVSDAFTYKLRFPDAGVYWYHPHIREDIQQALGLYGNILVRQPGAKIPANREQFLMLQDLLVGDAGLIPWGQEAPTHALMGRFGNLFLVNGEPGYRLAVRRGEVVRFYFTNVSNTRTLNLSFSGARMKLVATDAGPFEREAWVRHGLTRACARRSRRELRHTAA
;
A
#
# COMPACT_ATOMS: atom_id res chain seq x y z
N MET A 1 23.88 34.86 12.06
CA MET A 1 25.03 35.18 12.93
C MET A 1 24.50 35.80 14.21
N VAL A 2 24.39 35.02 15.30
CA VAL A 2 24.39 35.54 16.67
C VAL A 2 25.12 34.48 17.50
N ALA A 3 26.33 34.83 17.92
CA ALA A 3 27.21 34.01 18.75
C ALA A 3 26.93 34.33 20.22
N VAL A 4 26.80 33.30 21.07
CA VAL A 4 26.74 33.47 22.52
C VAL A 4 28.06 33.00 23.11
N ALA A 5 28.74 33.96 23.74
CA ALA A 5 30.09 33.85 24.27
C ALA A 5 30.12 33.11 25.61
N TRP A 6 31.15 32.27 25.77
CA TRP A 6 31.55 31.65 27.02
C TRP A 6 32.20 32.68 27.95
N ARG A 7 31.82 32.71 29.24
CA ARG A 7 32.62 33.32 30.31
C ARG A 7 33.27 32.23 31.15
N ARG A 8 34.59 32.26 31.21
CA ARG A 8 35.43 31.60 32.21
C ARG A 8 35.34 32.35 33.53
N ALA A 9 35.39 31.62 34.64
CA ALA A 9 35.85 32.11 35.92
C ALA A 9 37.01 31.21 36.37
N GLU A 10 38.12 31.85 36.72
CA GLU A 10 39.38 31.25 37.15
C GLU A 10 39.42 31.08 38.68
N THR A 11 40.06 29.98 39.09
CA THR A 11 40.97 29.77 40.25
C THR A 11 40.51 30.07 41.68
N VAL A 12 40.70 29.11 42.60
CA VAL A 12 41.80 29.09 43.60
C VAL A 12 42.07 27.63 44.07
N GLU A 13 43.37 27.32 44.16
CA GLU A 13 44.14 26.25 44.85
C GLU A 13 43.56 25.68 46.17
N ALA A 14 43.99 24.58 46.78
CA ALA A 14 44.84 23.42 46.51
C ALA A 14 44.72 22.54 47.78
N LEU A 15 44.76 21.20 47.68
CA LEU A 15 45.43 20.36 48.69
C LEU A 15 45.55 18.92 48.19
N ALA A 16 46.77 18.42 48.22
CA ALA A 16 47.19 17.12 47.73
C ALA A 16 46.87 15.98 48.72
N VAL A 17 47.10 14.76 48.21
CA VAL A 17 47.31 13.49 48.94
C VAL A 17 46.07 12.62 49.18
N LEU A 18 45.81 11.69 48.25
CA LEU A 18 45.85 10.24 48.54
C LEU A 18 45.80 9.46 47.21
N ARG A 19 46.91 8.80 46.85
CA ARG A 19 46.94 7.76 45.81
C ARG A 19 46.29 6.50 46.38
N GLY A 20 45.03 6.25 46.04
CA GLY A 20 44.37 4.97 46.22
C GLY A 20 44.08 4.36 44.85
N LEU A 21 44.80 3.29 44.48
CA LEU A 21 44.43 2.43 43.37
C LEU A 21 43.08 1.77 43.69
N LEU A 22 41.98 2.31 43.16
CA LEU A 22 40.73 1.57 43.05
C LEU A 22 40.76 0.82 41.73
N VAL A 23 41.20 -0.43 41.76
CA VAL A 23 40.97 -1.39 40.67
C VAL A 23 39.48 -1.65 40.63
N LEU A 24 38.77 -0.95 39.76
CA LEU A 24 37.37 -1.24 39.46
C LEU A 24 37.35 -2.56 38.67
N ALA A 25 37.10 -3.66 39.38
CA ALA A 25 36.76 -4.92 38.74
C ALA A 25 35.41 -4.73 38.02
N ILE A 26 35.46 -4.40 36.73
CA ILE A 26 34.29 -4.48 35.86
C ILE A 26 34.02 -5.97 35.66
N ALA A 27 33.19 -6.54 36.53
CA ALA A 27 32.49 -7.76 36.19
C ALA A 27 31.66 -7.44 34.94
N ALA A 28 31.96 -8.11 33.83
CA ALA A 28 31.13 -8.08 32.63
C ALA A 28 29.82 -8.81 32.95
N GLY A 29 28.93 -8.14 33.69
CA GLY A 29 27.55 -8.52 33.84
C GLY A 29 26.85 -8.35 32.49
N VAL A 30 26.05 -9.34 32.11
CA VAL A 30 25.11 -9.23 31.00
C VAL A 30 24.26 -7.97 31.27
N CYS A 31 24.23 -7.01 30.34
CA CYS A 31 23.38 -5.83 30.50
C CYS A 31 21.92 -6.28 30.66
N GLU A 32 21.37 -6.23 31.86
CA GLU A 32 19.94 -6.37 32.08
C GLU A 32 19.27 -5.08 31.63
N GLY A 33 18.50 -5.16 30.54
CA GLY A 33 17.64 -4.07 30.09
C GLY A 33 16.44 -3.89 31.02
N GLN A 34 15.84 -2.70 31.02
CA GLN A 34 14.55 -2.50 31.68
C GLN A 34 13.50 -3.30 30.92
N GLY A 35 12.95 -4.33 31.58
CA GLY A 35 11.99 -5.25 30.96
C GLY A 35 10.69 -4.54 30.62
N ARG A 36 10.27 -4.65 29.36
CA ARG A 36 8.87 -4.46 28.95
C ARG A 36 8.30 -5.86 28.72
N PRO A 37 7.49 -6.39 29.65
CA PRO A 37 6.96 -7.73 29.48
C PRO A 37 6.02 -7.76 28.27
N CYS A 38 6.25 -8.68 27.35
CA CYS A 38 5.29 -8.94 26.29
C CYS A 38 3.96 -9.40 26.89
N ASP A 39 2.86 -9.03 26.23
CA ASP A 39 1.55 -9.61 26.53
C ASP A 39 1.60 -11.15 26.49
N PRO A 40 0.84 -11.84 27.35
CA PRO A 40 0.74 -13.29 27.31
C PRO A 40 0.34 -13.76 25.91
N SER A 41 0.85 -14.92 25.49
CA SER A 41 0.47 -15.51 24.21
C SER A 41 -1.04 -15.66 24.14
N THR A 42 -1.67 -15.02 23.16
CA THR A 42 -3.10 -15.21 22.92
C THR A 42 -3.28 -16.38 21.94
N PRO A 43 -4.41 -17.10 21.99
CA PRO A 43 -4.76 -18.09 20.96
C PRO A 43 -4.89 -17.48 19.55
N LEU A 44 -4.95 -16.14 19.44
CA LEU A 44 -5.28 -15.38 18.23
C LEU A 44 -4.06 -14.74 17.53
N GLY A 45 -2.84 -15.23 17.71
CA GLY A 45 -1.69 -14.75 16.94
C GLY A 45 -0.71 -13.86 17.72
N PRO A 46 0.08 -12.99 17.03
CA PRO A 46 1.34 -12.47 17.57
C PRO A 46 1.08 -11.47 18.67
N SER A 47 2.11 -11.16 19.46
CA SER A 47 2.02 -10.05 20.41
C SER A 47 1.59 -8.73 19.73
N HIS A 48 0.56 -8.09 20.28
CA HIS A 48 0.10 -6.75 19.87
C HIS A 48 1.11 -5.65 20.25
N ASP A 49 2.12 -5.99 21.04
CA ASP A 49 3.15 -5.08 21.52
C ASP A 49 4.20 -4.79 20.43
N LEU A 50 4.50 -3.50 20.23
CA LEU A 50 5.56 -2.99 19.36
C LEU A 50 6.98 -3.29 19.86
N TYR A 51 7.12 -3.87 21.05
CA TYR A 51 8.40 -4.30 21.62
C TYR A 51 8.56 -5.82 21.64
N CYS A 52 7.69 -6.55 20.97
CA CYS A 52 7.68 -8.01 20.96
C CYS A 52 7.78 -8.57 19.54
N VAL A 53 8.77 -9.43 19.34
CA VAL A 53 9.05 -10.11 18.08
C VAL A 53 8.76 -11.60 18.26
N GLU A 54 7.69 -12.09 17.65
CA GLU A 54 7.48 -13.54 17.57
C GLU A 54 8.50 -14.15 16.61
N LEU A 55 9.03 -15.31 16.98
CA LEU A 55 9.91 -16.09 16.13
C LEU A 55 9.19 -17.30 15.56
N VAL A 56 9.23 -17.41 14.24
CA VAL A 56 8.57 -18.45 13.46
C VAL A 56 9.59 -19.48 12.99
N ALA A 57 9.22 -20.75 13.10
CA ALA A 57 10.05 -21.87 12.68
C ALA A 57 10.39 -21.80 11.18
N ALA A 58 11.62 -22.14 10.83
CA ALA A 58 12.01 -22.31 9.44
C ALA A 58 11.23 -23.47 8.79
N PRO A 59 10.97 -23.44 7.46
CA PRO A 59 10.32 -24.54 6.76
C PRO A 59 10.97 -25.90 7.08
N GLY A 60 10.14 -26.90 7.37
CA GLY A 60 10.60 -28.24 7.77
C GLY A 60 11.21 -28.33 9.17
N VAL A 61 10.93 -27.37 10.06
CA VAL A 61 11.25 -27.41 11.49
C VAL A 61 9.94 -27.35 12.29
N THR A 62 9.73 -28.29 13.19
CA THR A 62 8.52 -28.40 14.02
C THR A 62 8.88 -28.48 15.51
N GLY A 63 7.93 -28.15 16.38
CA GLY A 63 8.11 -28.28 17.83
C GLY A 63 9.04 -27.26 18.48
N VAL A 64 9.47 -26.25 17.74
CA VAL A 64 10.26 -25.11 18.25
C VAL A 64 9.40 -23.86 18.29
N ALA A 65 9.55 -23.05 19.32
CA ALA A 65 8.92 -21.74 19.43
C ALA A 65 9.89 -20.74 20.05
N GLY A 66 9.68 -19.47 19.76
CA GLY A 66 10.47 -18.42 20.39
C GLY A 66 9.84 -17.05 20.27
N ARG A 67 10.22 -16.18 21.17
CA ARG A 67 9.88 -14.75 21.16
C ARG A 67 11.09 -13.94 21.57
N VAL A 68 11.19 -12.71 21.09
CA VAL A 68 12.20 -11.75 21.55
C VAL A 68 11.53 -10.48 22.03
N GLU A 69 11.78 -10.15 23.28
CA GLU A 69 11.43 -8.87 23.91
C GLU A 69 12.50 -7.82 23.58
N LEU A 70 12.08 -6.62 23.20
CA LEU A 70 12.97 -5.49 22.95
C LEU A 70 13.01 -4.60 24.20
N ALA A 71 13.89 -4.96 25.15
CA ALA A 71 14.12 -4.16 26.34
C ALA A 71 14.93 -2.90 26.00
N THR A 72 14.81 -1.85 26.82
CA THR A 72 15.65 -0.66 26.67
C THR A 72 16.93 -0.79 27.49
N PRO A 73 18.09 -0.33 26.98
CA PRO A 73 19.29 -0.21 27.79
C PRO A 73 19.04 0.64 29.04
N PRO A 74 19.67 0.31 30.19
CA PRO A 74 19.56 1.12 31.39
C PRO A 74 20.11 2.53 31.14
N GLY A 75 19.34 3.54 31.53
CA GLY A 75 19.70 4.95 31.37
C GLY A 75 18.68 5.87 32.05
N PRO A 76 18.97 7.18 32.12
CA PRO A 76 18.07 8.15 32.74
C PRO A 76 16.82 8.44 31.90
N PHE A 77 16.72 7.88 30.69
CA PHE A 77 15.63 8.08 29.75
C PHE A 77 14.90 6.76 29.47
N THR A 78 13.61 6.86 29.15
CA THR A 78 12.75 5.71 28.81
C THR A 78 13.01 5.13 27.41
N VAL A 79 13.97 5.70 26.68
CA VAL A 79 14.40 5.27 25.34
C VAL A 79 15.94 5.23 25.28
N GLY A 80 16.47 4.17 24.69
CA GLY A 80 17.88 4.10 24.32
C GLY A 80 18.05 4.60 22.89
N VAL A 81 18.89 5.61 22.68
CA VAL A 81 19.26 6.09 21.35
C VAL A 81 20.76 6.21 21.21
N THR A 82 21.25 5.96 20.01
CA THR A 82 22.64 6.23 19.60
C THR A 82 22.85 7.74 19.39
N SER A 83 24.11 8.19 19.31
CA SER A 83 24.44 9.62 19.09
C SER A 83 23.90 10.17 17.77
N ASP A 84 23.66 9.29 16.80
CA ASP A 84 23.07 9.57 15.48
C ASP A 84 21.54 9.37 15.44
N GLY A 85 20.91 9.11 16.59
CA GLY A 85 19.45 9.11 16.73
C GLY A 85 18.75 7.78 16.42
N ARG A 86 19.48 6.70 16.15
CA ARG A 86 18.89 5.37 15.96
C ARG A 86 18.47 4.76 17.28
N SER A 87 17.34 4.05 17.28
CA SER A 87 16.85 3.35 18.45
C SER A 87 17.78 2.20 18.84
N ARG A 88 17.96 2.01 20.14
CA ARG A 88 18.83 0.99 20.72
C ARG A 88 18.05 0.09 21.66
N PHE A 89 18.06 -1.21 21.37
CA PHE A 89 17.34 -2.23 22.13
C PHE A 89 18.27 -3.31 22.65
N ILE A 90 17.95 -3.88 23.81
CA ILE A 90 18.53 -5.12 24.34
C ILE A 90 17.52 -6.23 24.06
N PRO A 91 17.78 -7.12 23.10
CA PRO A 91 16.87 -8.21 22.80
C PRO A 91 16.95 -9.26 23.90
N VAL A 92 15.81 -9.70 24.42
CA VAL A 92 15.71 -10.78 25.40
C VAL A 92 14.91 -11.92 24.77
N ALA A 93 15.61 -12.97 24.38
CA ALA A 93 15.01 -14.12 23.71
C ALA A 93 14.45 -15.11 24.74
N LEU A 94 13.21 -15.55 24.53
CA LEU A 94 12.57 -16.64 25.25
C LEU A 94 12.32 -17.76 24.24
N LEU A 95 13.08 -18.86 24.34
CA LEU A 95 13.06 -19.95 23.36
C LEU A 95 12.60 -21.26 24.01
N SER A 96 11.89 -22.09 23.27
CA SER A 96 11.46 -23.43 23.72
C SER A 96 11.55 -24.45 22.58
N GLY A 97 11.69 -25.73 22.96
CA GLY A 97 11.70 -26.84 22.02
C GLY A 97 12.98 -27.01 21.19
N LEU A 98 14.02 -26.19 21.39
CA LEU A 98 15.29 -26.33 20.66
C LEU A 98 15.96 -27.68 21.00
N PRO A 99 16.29 -28.53 20.01
CA PRO A 99 16.99 -29.79 20.24
C PRO A 99 18.36 -29.58 20.91
N PRO A 100 18.73 -30.36 21.95
CA PRO A 100 19.95 -30.13 22.73
C PRO A 100 21.25 -30.48 21.98
N THR A 101 21.15 -31.11 20.81
CA THR A 101 22.29 -31.65 20.04
C THR A 101 23.03 -30.61 19.21
N SER A 102 22.51 -29.39 19.09
CA SER A 102 23.08 -28.33 18.26
C SER A 102 23.43 -27.09 19.09
N THR A 103 24.40 -26.31 18.61
CA THR A 103 24.69 -24.99 19.19
C THR A 103 23.88 -23.94 18.44
N TYR A 104 23.05 -23.17 19.12
CA TYR A 104 22.25 -22.13 18.48
C TYR A 104 22.87 -20.76 18.66
N VAL A 105 22.84 -19.95 17.60
CA VAL A 105 23.33 -18.57 17.62
C VAL A 105 22.21 -17.65 17.11
N ALA A 106 21.95 -16.57 17.85
CA ALA A 106 21.06 -15.50 17.45
C ALA A 106 21.83 -14.41 16.69
N TRP A 107 21.18 -13.88 15.67
CA TRP A 107 21.68 -12.84 14.78
C TRP A 107 20.62 -11.77 14.59
N ALA A 108 21.05 -10.54 14.36
CA ALA A 108 20.23 -9.47 13.82
C ALA A 108 20.75 -9.08 12.45
N ALA A 109 19.87 -8.99 11.47
CA ALA A 109 20.23 -8.53 10.14
C ALA A 109 19.34 -7.37 9.70
N SER A 110 19.81 -6.54 8.77
CA SER A 110 18.92 -5.64 8.03
C SER A 110 17.96 -6.48 7.15
N PRO A 111 16.79 -5.95 6.77
CA PRO A 111 15.87 -6.67 5.88
C PRO A 111 16.49 -7.05 4.51
N GLN A 112 17.47 -6.28 4.04
CA GLN A 112 18.22 -6.54 2.81
C GLN A 112 19.43 -7.47 3.01
N MET A 113 19.68 -7.93 4.25
CA MET A 113 20.80 -8.80 4.62
C MET A 113 22.20 -8.23 4.31
N ASP A 114 22.33 -6.92 4.06
CA ASP A 114 23.61 -6.24 3.85
C ASP A 114 24.38 -6.01 5.16
N THR A 115 23.66 -6.00 6.29
CA THR A 115 24.21 -5.90 7.64
C THR A 115 23.81 -7.14 8.42
N LEU A 116 24.79 -7.81 9.04
CA LEU A 116 24.57 -8.98 9.90
C LEU A 116 25.39 -8.82 11.19
N ILE A 117 24.69 -8.84 12.32
CA ILE A 117 25.23 -8.66 13.66
C ILE A 117 25.00 -9.93 14.46
N LYS A 118 26.07 -10.52 14.97
CA LYS A 118 25.98 -11.64 15.90
C LYS A 118 25.55 -11.16 17.28
N LEU A 119 24.40 -11.65 17.74
CA LEU A 119 23.83 -11.28 19.03
C LEU A 119 24.37 -12.13 20.17
N GLY A 120 24.56 -13.43 19.95
CA GLY A 120 25.10 -14.35 20.96
C GLY A 120 24.61 -15.77 20.80
N ALA A 121 25.16 -16.69 21.59
CA ALA A 121 24.65 -18.06 21.66
C ALA A 121 23.33 -18.09 22.43
N VAL A 122 22.40 -18.96 22.03
CA VAL A 122 21.07 -19.10 22.64
C VAL A 122 20.75 -20.56 22.97
N ARG A 123 19.80 -20.75 23.90
CA ARG A 123 19.30 -22.04 24.37
C ARG A 123 17.85 -21.91 24.82
N ASN A 124 17.19 -23.02 25.13
CA ASN A 124 15.85 -22.99 25.73
C ASN A 124 15.87 -22.17 27.04
N GLY A 125 14.81 -21.39 27.25
CA GLY A 125 14.68 -20.44 28.36
C GLY A 125 14.90 -18.99 27.93
N ARG A 126 15.02 -18.11 28.93
CA ARG A 126 15.18 -16.66 28.76
C ARG A 126 16.67 -16.29 28.71
N ILE A 127 17.08 -15.52 27.71
CA ILE A 127 18.46 -15.05 27.55
C ILE A 127 18.51 -13.62 26.99
N ALA A 128 19.25 -12.74 27.68
CA ALA A 128 19.54 -11.40 27.18
C ALA A 128 20.69 -11.44 26.17
N LEU A 129 20.51 -10.73 25.05
CA LEU A 129 21.41 -10.71 23.92
C LEU A 129 22.14 -9.36 23.81
N ARG A 130 23.12 -9.29 22.91
CA ARG A 130 23.82 -8.04 22.63
C ARG A 130 22.86 -6.96 22.11
N PRO A 131 23.09 -5.68 22.44
CA PRO A 131 22.26 -4.60 21.94
C PRO A 131 22.24 -4.52 20.41
N ILE A 132 21.11 -4.08 19.86
CA ILE A 132 20.91 -3.82 18.45
C ILE A 132 20.62 -2.33 18.27
N ASP A 133 21.31 -1.72 17.31
CA ASP A 133 21.22 -0.30 16.96
C ASP A 133 20.69 -0.14 15.51
N LEU A 134 19.72 -0.96 15.12
CA LEU A 134 19.10 -0.99 13.79
C LEU A 134 17.65 -0.51 13.89
N ASP A 135 17.24 0.41 13.03
CA ASP A 135 15.86 0.90 13.01
C ASP A 135 14.89 -0.14 12.44
N LYS A 136 15.36 -0.98 11.51
CA LYS A 136 14.64 -2.09 10.89
C LYS A 136 15.55 -3.30 10.88
N PHE A 137 15.07 -4.42 11.40
CA PHE A 137 15.87 -5.64 11.47
C PHE A 137 15.03 -6.91 11.48
N VAL A 138 15.70 -8.02 11.18
CA VAL A 138 15.23 -9.38 11.31
C VAL A 138 16.09 -10.10 12.33
N ILE A 139 15.47 -10.86 13.22
CA ILE A 139 16.15 -11.75 14.16
C ILE A 139 16.16 -13.15 13.57
N LEU A 140 17.34 -13.77 13.56
CA LEU A 140 17.54 -15.13 13.07
C LEU A 140 18.15 -15.98 14.17
N VAL A 141 17.69 -17.22 14.32
CA VAL A 141 18.33 -18.24 15.15
C VAL A 141 18.78 -19.37 14.24
N SER A 142 20.09 -19.64 14.22
CA SER A 142 20.70 -20.68 13.39
C SER A 142 21.33 -21.78 14.23
N ALA A 143 21.30 -23.01 13.72
CA ALA A 143 22.04 -24.15 14.27
C ALA A 143 23.45 -24.18 13.68
N GLU A 144 24.45 -23.81 14.49
CA GLU A 144 25.84 -23.62 14.09
C GLU A 144 26.74 -24.71 14.64
N ARG A 145 27.92 -24.89 14.01
CA ARG A 145 28.95 -25.84 14.47
C ARG A 145 29.54 -25.47 15.82
N SER A 146 29.53 -24.18 16.19
CA SER A 146 29.99 -23.71 17.49
C SER A 146 29.44 -22.32 17.80
N ALA A 147 29.49 -21.93 19.09
CA ALA A 147 29.11 -20.59 19.53
C ALA A 147 30.12 -19.51 19.09
N ALA A 148 31.28 -19.86 18.54
CA ALA A 148 32.36 -18.94 18.18
C ALA A 148 32.32 -18.46 16.72
N VAL A 149 31.36 -18.93 15.91
CA VAL A 149 31.23 -18.54 14.50
C VAL A 149 31.14 -17.02 14.31
N ARG A 150 31.78 -16.50 13.27
CA ARG A 150 31.79 -15.05 12.96
C ARG A 150 30.78 -14.66 11.88
N ALA A 151 30.33 -15.63 11.09
CA ALA A 151 29.34 -15.46 10.03
C ALA A 151 28.30 -16.58 10.12
N LEU A 152 27.13 -16.31 9.55
CA LEU A 152 25.99 -17.23 9.52
C LEU A 152 26.22 -18.29 8.44
N HIS A 153 26.30 -19.55 8.84
CA HIS A 153 26.51 -20.70 7.95
C HIS A 153 25.57 -21.87 8.27
N GLY A 154 24.98 -21.88 9.46
CA GLY A 154 24.11 -22.92 9.96
C GLY A 154 22.74 -22.95 9.30
N ARG A 155 22.00 -24.03 9.55
CA ARG A 155 20.59 -24.13 9.16
C ARG A 155 19.76 -23.13 9.98
N MET A 156 18.85 -22.41 9.34
CA MET A 156 17.91 -21.53 10.04
C MET A 156 16.89 -22.36 10.81
N ILE A 157 16.59 -21.95 12.04
CA ILE A 157 15.69 -22.65 12.95
C ILE A 157 14.49 -21.77 13.28
N LEU A 158 14.74 -20.52 13.66
CA LEU A 158 13.70 -19.54 13.95
C LEU A 158 14.04 -18.21 13.27
N ARG A 159 13.02 -17.46 12.85
CA ARG A 159 13.15 -16.10 12.30
C ARG A 159 12.02 -15.21 12.78
N GLY A 160 12.29 -13.92 12.99
CA GLY A 160 11.26 -12.95 13.35
C GLY A 160 11.59 -11.56 12.83
N GLN A 161 10.55 -10.78 12.56
CA GLN A 161 10.65 -9.44 12.00
C GLN A 161 10.42 -8.38 13.07
N SER A 162 11.26 -7.34 13.09
CA SER A 162 11.05 -6.19 13.97
C SER A 162 9.69 -5.51 13.69
N PRO A 163 9.05 -4.85 14.66
CA PRO A 163 7.74 -4.21 14.43
C PRO A 163 7.79 -3.10 13.38
N SER A 164 8.93 -2.43 13.20
CA SER A 164 9.17 -1.45 12.13
C SER A 164 9.27 -2.07 10.72
N THR A 165 9.33 -3.39 10.62
CA THR A 165 9.29 -4.13 9.35
C THR A 165 7.89 -4.68 8.98
N ARG A 166 6.88 -4.54 9.86
CA ARG A 166 5.48 -4.93 9.56
C ARG A 166 4.89 -4.35 8.25
N PRO A 167 5.29 -3.16 7.76
CA PRO A 167 4.82 -2.65 6.46
C PRO A 167 5.42 -3.35 5.24
N TYR A 168 6.46 -4.18 5.39
CA TYR A 168 7.03 -4.95 4.28
C TYR A 168 6.16 -6.17 3.97
N PRO A 169 6.19 -6.67 2.72
CA PRO A 169 5.50 -7.90 2.41
C PRO A 169 5.99 -9.03 3.34
N PRO A 170 5.07 -9.91 3.77
CA PRO A 170 5.35 -10.95 4.73
C PRO A 170 6.45 -11.85 4.19
N ASP A 171 7.41 -12.13 5.07
CA ASP A 171 8.56 -13.02 4.87
C ASP A 171 9.42 -12.74 3.61
N LEU A 172 9.90 -11.50 3.48
CA LEU A 172 10.94 -11.12 2.51
C LEU A 172 12.16 -12.07 2.51
N LEU A 173 12.41 -12.79 3.62
CA LEU A 173 13.49 -13.76 3.75
C LEU A 173 13.20 -15.09 3.04
N GLU A 174 11.94 -15.52 2.88
CA GLU A 174 11.59 -16.69 2.06
C GLU A 174 11.99 -16.47 0.59
N PHE A 175 11.75 -15.25 0.08
CA PHE A 175 12.24 -14.80 -1.23
C PHE A 175 13.76 -14.68 -1.29
N SER A 176 14.37 -14.06 -0.27
CA SER A 176 15.81 -13.71 -0.28
C SER A 176 16.73 -14.91 -0.03
N LEU A 177 16.25 -15.93 0.68
CA LEU A 177 17.02 -17.15 1.01
C LEU A 177 16.73 -18.32 0.07
N GLY A 178 15.94 -18.11 -1.00
CA GLY A 178 15.72 -19.11 -2.05
C GLY A 178 14.88 -20.32 -1.60
N ALA A 179 14.07 -20.17 -0.56
CA ALA A 179 13.30 -21.28 0.03
C ALA A 179 12.00 -21.62 -0.75
N ALA A 180 11.71 -20.93 -1.85
CA ALA A 180 10.55 -21.13 -2.73
C ALA A 180 10.48 -22.51 -3.44
N ARG A 181 11.18 -23.54 -2.95
CA ARG A 181 11.23 -24.87 -3.55
C ARG A 181 10.78 -26.03 -2.65
N SER A 182 10.28 -25.79 -1.44
CA SER A 182 9.62 -26.87 -0.69
C SER A 182 8.14 -26.92 -1.04
N GLY A 183 7.77 -27.89 -1.89
CA GLY A 183 6.39 -28.35 -2.04
C GLY A 183 5.90 -29.02 -0.76
N GLY A 184 5.61 -28.20 0.25
CA GLY A 184 4.88 -28.62 1.44
C GLY A 184 3.38 -28.54 1.16
N ASP A 185 2.66 -29.57 1.58
CA ASP A 185 1.23 -29.73 1.39
C ASP A 185 0.47 -28.42 1.60
N THR A 186 -0.40 -28.11 0.63
CA THR A 186 -1.45 -27.11 0.73
C THR A 186 -2.19 -27.36 2.04
N MET A 187 -1.97 -26.49 3.04
CA MET A 187 -2.87 -26.46 4.18
C MET A 187 -4.27 -26.20 3.64
N ASP A 188 -5.13 -27.18 3.85
CA ASP A 188 -6.54 -27.19 3.50
C ASP A 188 -7.16 -25.85 3.91
N HIS A 189 -7.79 -25.15 2.96
CA HIS A 189 -8.44 -23.84 3.16
C HIS A 189 -9.77 -23.97 3.91
N GLY A 190 -9.93 -25.03 4.70
CA GLY A 190 -11.13 -25.36 5.45
C GLY A 190 -11.29 -24.49 6.69
N GLU A 191 -12.34 -23.68 6.67
CA GLU A 191 -13.14 -23.26 7.83
C GLU A 191 -12.47 -22.35 8.87
N HIS A 192 -12.60 -21.03 8.67
CA HIS A 192 -12.72 -20.07 9.78
C HIS A 192 -13.68 -18.90 9.39
N GLU A 193 -14.90 -19.23 8.95
CA GLU A 193 -15.98 -18.26 8.67
C GLU A 193 -16.75 -17.85 9.94
N THR A 194 -16.12 -17.13 10.87
CA THR A 194 -16.84 -16.61 12.06
C THR A 194 -16.83 -15.09 12.20
N SER A 195 -16.14 -14.36 11.30
CA SER A 195 -15.93 -12.91 11.45
C SER A 195 -16.36 -12.04 10.26
N GLY A 196 -16.95 -12.62 9.20
CA GLY A 196 -17.38 -11.88 8.00
C GLY A 196 -16.25 -11.29 7.13
N TRP A 197 -15.00 -11.41 7.57
CA TRP A 197 -13.80 -11.01 6.83
C TRP A 197 -13.17 -12.22 6.12
N PRO A 198 -13.24 -12.28 4.77
CA PRO A 198 -12.49 -13.28 4.02
C PRO A 198 -10.99 -13.00 4.10
N MET A 199 -10.19 -14.06 4.02
CA MET A 199 -8.73 -13.94 3.91
C MET A 199 -8.36 -13.23 2.60
N VAL A 200 -7.36 -12.34 2.67
CA VAL A 200 -6.82 -11.69 1.46
C VAL A 200 -6.12 -12.75 0.60
N PRO A 201 -6.27 -12.72 -0.74
CA PRO A 201 -5.60 -13.68 -1.61
C PRO A 201 -4.09 -13.70 -1.39
N THR A 202 -3.54 -14.89 -1.15
CA THR A 202 -2.10 -15.11 -0.98
C THR A 202 -1.53 -15.74 -2.25
N PRO A 203 -0.40 -15.26 -2.79
CA PRO A 203 0.23 -15.93 -3.92
C PRO A 203 0.67 -17.35 -3.56
N PRO A 204 0.59 -18.31 -4.50
CA PRO A 204 1.01 -19.69 -4.25
C PRO A 204 2.46 -19.80 -3.78
N GLY A 205 2.71 -20.65 -2.80
CA GLY A 205 4.05 -20.91 -2.26
C GLY A 205 4.57 -19.87 -1.27
N LEU A 206 3.73 -18.95 -0.82
CA LEU A 206 4.03 -18.06 0.31
C LEU A 206 3.38 -18.56 1.58
N THR A 207 4.18 -18.71 2.64
CA THR A 207 3.64 -19.02 3.96
C THR A 207 3.40 -17.71 4.71
N MET A 208 2.14 -17.32 4.87
CA MET A 208 1.79 -16.23 5.77
C MET A 208 2.07 -16.67 7.21
N LEU A 209 2.63 -15.75 7.99
CA LEU A 209 2.77 -15.96 9.42
C LEU A 209 1.37 -16.19 10.04
N PRO A 210 1.15 -17.26 10.85
CA PRO A 210 -0.18 -17.60 11.37
C PRO A 210 -0.85 -16.47 12.15
N SER A 211 -0.02 -15.67 12.79
CA SER A 211 -0.34 -14.46 13.50
C SER A 211 -1.03 -13.41 12.61
N GLU A 212 -0.46 -13.14 11.45
CA GLU A 212 -0.94 -12.20 10.45
C GLU A 212 -2.21 -12.75 9.79
N MET A 213 -2.33 -14.08 9.69
CA MET A 213 -3.54 -14.73 9.22
C MET A 213 -4.72 -14.61 10.19
N ALA A 214 -4.46 -14.37 11.48
CA ALA A 214 -5.49 -14.17 12.50
C ALA A 214 -5.90 -12.69 12.65
N LEU A 215 -5.12 -11.74 12.12
CA LEU A 215 -5.46 -10.31 12.19
C LEU A 215 -6.74 -10.03 11.42
N ARG A 216 -7.62 -9.24 12.03
CA ARG A 216 -8.85 -8.74 11.41
C ARG A 216 -8.93 -7.22 11.59
N PRO A 217 -9.44 -6.49 10.60
CA PRO A 217 -9.73 -5.07 10.79
C PRO A 217 -10.72 -4.89 11.94
N ALA A 218 -10.46 -3.93 12.82
CA ALA A 218 -11.37 -3.56 13.91
C ALA A 218 -12.52 -2.66 13.42
N VAL A 219 -13.15 -3.06 12.32
CA VAL A 219 -14.25 -2.36 11.63
C VAL A 219 -15.21 -3.39 11.06
N THR A 220 -16.46 -3.00 10.86
CA THR A 220 -17.50 -3.86 10.30
C THR A 220 -17.25 -4.09 8.81
N PRO A 221 -17.28 -5.34 8.30
CA PRO A 221 -17.22 -5.58 6.86
C PRO A 221 -18.38 -4.90 6.13
N PHE A 222 -18.06 -4.19 5.05
CA PHE A 222 -19.00 -3.46 4.22
C PHE A 222 -18.88 -3.88 2.75
N LEU A 223 -20.02 -4.21 2.17
CA LEU A 223 -20.27 -4.29 0.73
C LEU A 223 -21.60 -3.59 0.47
N PRO A 224 -21.77 -2.92 -0.68
CA PRO A 224 -23.05 -2.32 -1.03
C PRO A 224 -24.13 -3.40 -1.14
N VAL A 225 -25.26 -3.17 -0.48
CA VAL A 225 -26.44 -4.03 -0.52
C VAL A 225 -27.62 -3.23 -1.07
N ALA A 226 -28.53 -3.92 -1.75
CA ALA A 226 -29.77 -3.34 -2.24
C ALA A 226 -30.94 -4.21 -1.80
N ASP A 227 -31.99 -3.56 -1.27
CA ASP A 227 -33.23 -4.22 -0.88
C ASP A 227 -34.14 -4.51 -2.08
N THR A 228 -33.83 -3.91 -3.23
CA THR A 228 -34.57 -4.03 -4.48
C THR A 228 -33.70 -4.61 -5.60
N PRO A 229 -34.31 -5.26 -6.62
CA PRO A 229 -33.57 -5.73 -7.79
C PRO A 229 -32.84 -4.58 -8.48
N LEU A 230 -31.52 -4.72 -8.63
CA LEU A 230 -30.69 -3.72 -9.32
C LEU A 230 -30.65 -3.96 -10.83
N PRO A 231 -30.68 -2.89 -11.65
CA PRO A 231 -30.45 -3.00 -13.08
C PRO A 231 -28.99 -3.39 -13.36
N ASN A 232 -28.76 -3.99 -14.54
CA ASN A 232 -27.39 -4.22 -15.01
C ASN A 232 -26.78 -2.91 -15.49
N ALA A 233 -25.49 -2.72 -15.20
CA ALA A 233 -24.75 -1.54 -15.60
C ALA A 233 -24.67 -1.42 -17.13
N GLU A 234 -24.98 -0.23 -17.63
CA GLU A 234 -24.85 0.12 -19.04
C GLU A 234 -23.41 0.55 -19.39
N SER A 235 -23.11 0.54 -20.69
CA SER A 235 -21.83 1.05 -21.20
C SER A 235 -21.82 2.57 -21.20
N ASN A 236 -20.64 3.14 -20.94
CA ASN A 236 -20.48 4.58 -20.87
C ASN A 236 -20.80 5.26 -22.22
N GLU A 237 -21.64 6.29 -22.21
CA GLU A 237 -21.96 7.11 -23.37
C GLU A 237 -21.03 8.34 -23.48
N VAL A 238 -21.26 9.15 -24.51
CA VAL A 238 -20.57 10.43 -24.69
C VAL A 238 -21.59 11.57 -24.76
N LEU A 239 -21.67 12.34 -23.68
CA LEU A 239 -22.49 13.53 -23.55
C LEU A 239 -21.78 14.72 -24.20
N ARG A 240 -22.18 15.08 -25.42
CA ARG A 240 -21.63 16.24 -26.14
C ARG A 240 -22.48 17.47 -25.83
N LEU A 241 -21.93 18.38 -25.05
CA LEU A 241 -22.66 19.53 -24.52
C LEU A 241 -22.16 20.84 -25.13
N LYS A 242 -23.07 21.80 -25.23
CA LYS A 242 -22.84 23.18 -25.64
C LYS A 242 -22.78 24.09 -24.42
N ASP A 243 -22.34 25.31 -24.65
CA ASP A 243 -22.37 26.36 -23.63
C ASP A 243 -23.81 26.64 -23.18
N GLY A 244 -24.03 26.67 -21.86
CA GLY A 244 -25.32 26.85 -21.22
C GLY A 244 -26.17 25.58 -21.06
N ASP A 245 -25.72 24.41 -21.51
CA ASP A 245 -26.47 23.17 -21.36
C ASP A 245 -26.61 22.76 -19.87
N ILE A 246 -27.72 22.09 -19.58
CA ILE A 246 -28.01 21.52 -18.26
C ILE A 246 -28.16 20.00 -18.44
N ILE A 247 -27.47 19.24 -17.61
CA ILE A 247 -27.56 17.76 -17.58
C ILE A 247 -27.94 17.25 -16.20
N ASP A 248 -28.46 16.03 -16.17
CA ASP A 248 -28.73 15.28 -14.95
C ASP A 248 -27.65 14.20 -14.78
N LEU A 249 -27.14 14.09 -13.55
CA LEU A 249 -26.29 12.98 -13.11
C LEU A 249 -26.87 12.36 -11.84
N ASP A 250 -27.10 11.07 -11.88
CA ASP A 250 -27.72 10.29 -10.81
C ASP A 250 -26.70 9.27 -10.29
N ALA A 251 -26.36 9.34 -8.99
CA ALA A 251 -25.55 8.29 -8.35
C ALA A 251 -26.45 7.16 -7.87
N GLU A 252 -26.23 5.96 -8.38
CA GLU A 252 -27.10 4.81 -8.12
C GLU A 252 -26.35 3.47 -8.09
N LEU A 253 -27.02 2.44 -7.60
CA LEU A 253 -26.54 1.06 -7.54
C LEU A 253 -26.85 0.29 -8.82
N VAL A 254 -25.89 -0.51 -9.28
CA VAL A 254 -26.04 -1.37 -10.47
C VAL A 254 -25.38 -2.73 -10.26
N HIS A 255 -25.81 -3.74 -11.01
CA HIS A 255 -25.12 -5.01 -11.14
C HIS A 255 -24.09 -4.98 -12.28
N ARG A 256 -22.91 -5.53 -12.02
CA ARG A 256 -21.86 -5.69 -13.03
C ARG A 256 -21.29 -7.10 -12.99
N THR A 257 -21.38 -7.81 -14.12
CA THR A 257 -20.76 -9.14 -14.27
C THR A 257 -19.35 -9.01 -14.85
N ILE A 258 -18.33 -9.46 -14.11
CA ILE A 258 -16.92 -9.46 -14.52
C ILE A 258 -16.38 -10.87 -14.34
N ASN A 259 -15.78 -11.45 -15.39
CA ASN A 259 -15.29 -12.84 -15.39
C ASN A 259 -16.32 -13.89 -14.91
N GLY A 260 -17.61 -13.67 -15.19
CA GLY A 260 -18.68 -14.58 -14.80
C GLY A 260 -19.22 -14.39 -13.37
N GLN A 261 -18.61 -13.53 -12.57
CA GLN A 261 -19.09 -13.17 -11.23
C GLN A 261 -19.83 -11.83 -11.28
N THR A 262 -21.00 -11.75 -10.65
CA THR A 262 -21.79 -10.51 -10.56
C THR A 262 -21.47 -9.77 -9.26
N TYR A 263 -21.24 -8.45 -9.37
CA TYR A 263 -20.93 -7.55 -8.30
C TYR A 263 -21.95 -6.42 -8.23
N THR A 264 -22.30 -5.99 -7.01
CA THR A 264 -23.01 -4.74 -6.78
C THR A 264 -22.02 -3.58 -6.81
N MET A 265 -22.24 -2.62 -7.69
CA MET A 265 -21.35 -1.51 -7.99
C MET A 265 -22.12 -0.19 -7.92
N TYR A 266 -21.40 0.93 -7.87
CA TYR A 266 -21.99 2.26 -8.04
C TYR A 266 -21.84 2.74 -9.49
N SER A 267 -22.74 3.62 -9.91
CA SER A 267 -22.75 4.17 -11.25
C SER A 267 -23.20 5.63 -11.25
N TYR A 268 -22.87 6.32 -12.34
CA TYR A 268 -23.53 7.56 -12.72
C TYR A 268 -24.46 7.26 -13.89
N ASN A 269 -25.76 7.56 -13.78
CA ASN A 269 -26.80 7.31 -14.79
C ASN A 269 -26.86 5.83 -15.24
N GLY A 270 -26.73 4.90 -14.31
CA GLY A 270 -26.75 3.46 -14.57
C GLY A 270 -25.51 2.94 -15.32
N GLN A 271 -24.54 3.80 -15.62
CA GLN A 271 -23.39 3.48 -16.45
C GLN A 271 -22.13 3.18 -15.62
N TYR A 272 -21.40 2.15 -16.02
CA TYR A 272 -20.10 1.80 -15.43
C TYR A 272 -19.05 1.56 -16.54
N PRO A 273 -18.01 2.41 -16.67
CA PRO A 273 -17.83 3.72 -16.02
C PRO A 273 -18.93 4.73 -16.31
N GLY A 274 -18.96 5.84 -15.57
CA GLY A 274 -19.92 6.93 -15.80
C GLY A 274 -19.77 7.61 -17.17
N PRO A 275 -20.79 8.38 -17.62
CA PRO A 275 -20.83 9.02 -18.93
C PRO A 275 -19.63 9.94 -19.16
N ARG A 276 -19.11 9.95 -20.39
CA ARG A 276 -18.03 10.88 -20.76
C ARG A 276 -18.61 12.22 -21.18
N ILE A 277 -18.31 13.27 -20.43
CA ILE A 277 -18.70 14.64 -20.79
C ILE A 277 -17.73 15.19 -21.84
N GLU A 278 -18.23 15.82 -22.89
CA GLU A 278 -17.44 16.45 -23.94
C GLU A 278 -17.96 17.87 -24.21
N VAL A 279 -17.11 18.87 -23.99
CA VAL A 279 -17.44 20.31 -24.09
C VAL A 279 -16.36 21.07 -24.84
N SER A 280 -16.66 22.31 -25.25
CA SER A 280 -15.65 23.22 -25.79
C SER A 280 -15.01 24.05 -24.70
N ARG A 281 -13.74 24.42 -24.89
CA ARG A 281 -13.07 25.40 -24.01
C ARG A 281 -13.84 26.71 -24.03
N GLY A 282 -14.03 27.28 -22.84
CA GLY A 282 -14.77 28.50 -22.60
C GLY A 282 -16.24 28.27 -22.25
N SER A 283 -16.75 27.05 -22.38
CA SER A 283 -18.13 26.72 -22.02
C SER A 283 -18.37 26.73 -20.51
N GLU A 284 -19.60 27.02 -20.14
CA GLU A 284 -20.19 26.86 -18.82
C GLU A 284 -21.39 25.91 -18.93
N ILE A 285 -21.49 24.91 -18.04
CA ILE A 285 -22.66 24.01 -17.97
C ILE A 285 -23.19 23.93 -16.54
N MET A 286 -24.42 23.46 -16.39
CA MET A 286 -24.97 23.09 -15.09
C MET A 286 -25.21 21.57 -15.02
N VAL A 287 -24.89 20.98 -13.88
CA VAL A 287 -25.13 19.55 -13.61
C VAL A 287 -26.04 19.46 -12.41
N ARG A 288 -27.27 18.99 -12.61
CA ARG A 288 -28.19 18.65 -11.52
C ARG A 288 -27.85 17.23 -11.07
N PHE A 289 -27.25 17.14 -9.89
CA PHE A 289 -26.84 15.89 -9.30
C PHE A 289 -27.90 15.40 -8.30
N THR A 290 -28.29 14.14 -8.43
CA THR A 290 -29.17 13.44 -7.48
C THR A 290 -28.44 12.22 -6.91
N ASN A 291 -28.48 12.06 -5.59
CA ASN A 291 -27.89 10.93 -4.88
C ASN A 291 -28.99 9.93 -4.49
N HIS A 292 -29.01 8.78 -5.15
CA HIS A 292 -29.91 7.67 -4.80
C HIS A 292 -29.22 6.62 -3.91
N LEU A 293 -28.00 6.90 -3.44
CA LEU A 293 -27.27 6.03 -2.52
C LEU A 293 -27.71 6.25 -1.07
N SER A 294 -27.53 5.23 -0.23
CA SER A 294 -27.82 5.33 1.21
C SER A 294 -26.86 6.27 1.95
N ASP A 295 -25.62 6.37 1.46
CA ASP A 295 -24.58 7.23 2.03
C ASP A 295 -24.51 8.56 1.27
N SER A 296 -24.08 9.62 1.96
CA SER A 296 -23.74 10.88 1.31
C SER A 296 -22.59 10.67 0.30
N THR A 297 -22.62 11.40 -0.80
CA THR A 297 -21.55 11.40 -1.82
C THR A 297 -21.23 12.82 -2.27
N SER A 298 -20.31 12.99 -3.20
CA SER A 298 -20.07 14.27 -3.86
C SER A 298 -19.56 14.03 -5.28
N ILE A 299 -19.43 15.09 -6.08
CA ILE A 299 -18.69 15.05 -7.33
C ILE A 299 -17.59 16.11 -7.28
N HIS A 300 -16.36 15.65 -7.14
CA HIS A 300 -15.16 16.43 -7.37
C HIS A 300 -14.81 16.41 -8.86
N TRP A 301 -14.58 17.60 -9.44
CA TRP A 301 -14.35 17.79 -10.87
C TRP A 301 -12.85 17.87 -11.16
N HIS A 302 -12.19 16.73 -10.99
CA HIS A 302 -10.75 16.61 -10.88
C HIS A 302 -9.96 17.37 -11.96
N GLY A 303 -9.26 18.41 -11.50
CA GLY A 303 -8.34 19.23 -12.29
C GLY A 303 -9.00 20.37 -13.07
N ILE A 304 -10.32 20.53 -12.99
CA ILE A 304 -11.01 21.69 -13.54
C ILE A 304 -10.82 22.88 -12.59
N ARG A 305 -10.52 24.05 -13.15
CA ARG A 305 -10.42 25.30 -12.38
C ARG A 305 -11.81 25.94 -12.25
N LEU A 306 -12.45 25.75 -11.11
CA LEU A 306 -13.82 26.22 -10.83
C LEU A 306 -13.92 26.84 -9.43
N ASP A 307 -15.10 27.38 -9.10
CA ASP A 307 -15.37 27.96 -7.79
C ASP A 307 -15.52 26.86 -6.72
N ASN A 308 -14.88 27.03 -5.55
CA ASN A 308 -14.85 26.04 -4.46
C ASN A 308 -16.23 25.47 -4.08
N ALA A 309 -17.29 26.29 -4.16
CA ALA A 309 -18.66 25.87 -3.88
C ALA A 309 -19.15 24.71 -4.77
N PHE A 310 -18.54 24.51 -5.94
CA PHE A 310 -18.87 23.45 -6.90
C PHE A 310 -17.79 22.37 -7.00
N ASP A 311 -16.77 22.35 -6.12
CA ASP A 311 -15.64 21.42 -6.21
C ASP A 311 -15.86 20.06 -5.51
N GLY A 312 -17.07 19.83 -4.98
CA GLY A 312 -17.43 18.54 -4.38
C GLY A 312 -16.79 18.26 -3.02
N VAL A 313 -16.39 19.30 -2.28
CA VAL A 313 -15.77 19.19 -0.95
C VAL A 313 -16.76 18.74 0.13
N ALA A 314 -18.02 19.18 0.01
CA ALA A 314 -19.09 18.81 0.94
C ALA A 314 -19.88 17.61 0.43
N GLY A 315 -20.34 16.76 1.35
CA GLY A 315 -21.26 15.66 1.04
C GLY A 315 -22.65 16.17 0.70
N VAL A 316 -23.25 15.56 -0.32
CA VAL A 316 -24.61 15.75 -0.81
C VAL A 316 -25.40 14.50 -0.43
N SER A 317 -26.44 14.67 0.39
CA SER A 317 -27.31 13.55 0.78
C SER A 317 -28.42 13.28 -0.22
N ASP A 318 -29.00 14.34 -0.81
CA ASP A 318 -30.15 14.25 -1.73
C ASP A 318 -29.80 14.83 -3.10
N ALA A 319 -29.84 16.15 -3.28
CA ALA A 319 -29.51 16.76 -4.56
C ALA A 319 -28.64 18.02 -4.43
N PHE A 320 -27.88 18.31 -5.48
CA PHE A 320 -27.07 19.53 -5.60
C PHE A 320 -26.90 19.93 -7.06
N THR A 321 -26.86 21.24 -7.36
CA THR A 321 -26.59 21.72 -8.72
C THR A 321 -25.18 22.30 -8.82
N TYR A 322 -24.33 21.64 -9.59
CA TYR A 322 -22.98 22.11 -9.89
C TYR A 322 -22.98 23.08 -11.07
N LYS A 323 -22.22 24.17 -10.94
CA LYS A 323 -21.95 25.10 -12.03
C LYS A 323 -20.48 24.97 -12.44
N LEU A 324 -20.25 24.51 -13.67
CA LEU A 324 -18.91 24.16 -14.15
C LEU A 324 -18.47 25.10 -15.27
N ARG A 325 -17.31 25.71 -15.10
CA ARG A 325 -16.64 26.51 -16.13
C ARG A 325 -15.42 25.76 -16.65
N PHE A 326 -15.20 25.75 -17.96
CA PHE A 326 -14.08 25.05 -18.59
C PHE A 326 -13.10 26.03 -19.26
N PRO A 327 -12.28 26.77 -18.50
CA PRO A 327 -11.38 27.77 -19.05
C PRO A 327 -10.23 27.18 -19.90
N ASP A 328 -9.89 25.91 -19.67
CA ASP A 328 -8.74 25.24 -20.28
C ASP A 328 -9.15 23.99 -21.07
N ALA A 329 -8.50 23.78 -22.21
CA ALA A 329 -8.67 22.55 -22.97
C ALA A 329 -7.82 21.42 -22.36
N GLY A 330 -8.38 20.23 -22.27
CA GLY A 330 -7.75 19.14 -21.54
C GLY A 330 -8.61 17.88 -21.51
N VAL A 331 -8.07 16.84 -20.88
CA VAL A 331 -8.90 15.71 -20.42
C VAL A 331 -8.89 15.76 -18.92
N TYR A 332 -10.06 15.70 -18.32
CA TYR A 332 -10.32 15.69 -16.89
C TYR A 332 -11.16 14.47 -16.56
N TRP A 333 -11.48 14.32 -15.30
CA TRP A 333 -12.34 13.27 -14.82
C TRP A 333 -13.10 13.78 -13.61
N TYR A 334 -14.13 13.06 -13.18
CA TYR A 334 -14.92 13.39 -12.01
C TYR A 334 -15.10 12.15 -11.16
N HIS A 335 -15.12 12.33 -9.84
CA HIS A 335 -15.22 11.25 -8.84
C HIS A 335 -15.65 11.82 -7.48
N PRO A 336 -16.09 10.99 -6.51
CA PRO A 336 -16.41 11.45 -5.16
C PRO A 336 -15.19 11.85 -4.34
N HIS A 337 -15.43 12.75 -3.38
CA HIS A 337 -14.53 13.07 -2.27
C HIS A 337 -15.08 12.60 -0.91
N ILE A 338 -16.15 11.81 -0.92
CA ILE A 338 -16.71 11.16 0.27
C ILE A 338 -16.49 9.66 0.14
N ARG A 339 -15.90 9.04 1.17
CA ARG A 339 -15.58 7.59 1.19
C ARG A 339 -15.00 7.11 -0.13
N GLU A 340 -14.03 7.85 -0.67
CA GLU A 340 -13.39 7.56 -1.97
C GLU A 340 -12.83 6.14 -2.01
N ASP A 341 -12.37 5.63 -0.86
CA ASP A 341 -11.91 4.25 -0.68
C ASP A 341 -12.93 3.21 -1.16
N ILE A 342 -14.23 3.49 -1.00
CA ILE A 342 -15.34 2.66 -1.46
C ILE A 342 -15.94 3.19 -2.77
N GLN A 343 -16.38 4.45 -2.77
CA GLN A 343 -17.30 4.95 -3.80
C GLN A 343 -16.65 5.05 -5.19
N GLN A 344 -15.41 5.53 -5.26
CA GLN A 344 -14.63 5.52 -6.50
C GLN A 344 -14.25 4.10 -6.90
N ALA A 345 -13.81 3.29 -5.93
CA ALA A 345 -13.41 1.91 -6.19
C ALA A 345 -14.55 1.08 -6.79
N LEU A 346 -15.80 1.37 -6.39
CA LEU A 346 -17.00 0.69 -6.87
C LEU A 346 -17.65 1.32 -8.09
N GLY A 347 -17.11 2.40 -8.67
CA GLY A 347 -17.54 2.85 -10.00
C GLY A 347 -17.97 4.29 -10.17
N LEU A 348 -18.01 5.09 -9.10
CA LEU A 348 -18.27 6.52 -9.23
C LEU A 348 -17.04 7.23 -9.80
N TYR A 349 -16.85 7.14 -11.11
CA TYR A 349 -15.90 7.92 -11.87
C TYR A 349 -16.30 8.04 -13.34
N GLY A 350 -15.92 9.14 -13.98
CA GLY A 350 -16.09 9.33 -15.42
C GLY A 350 -15.13 10.36 -15.99
N ASN A 351 -14.96 10.38 -17.31
CA ASN A 351 -14.03 11.30 -17.99
C ASN A 351 -14.74 12.56 -18.50
N ILE A 352 -13.97 13.64 -18.63
CA ILE A 352 -14.39 14.90 -19.24
C ILE A 352 -13.36 15.27 -20.31
N LEU A 353 -13.83 15.62 -21.50
CA LEU A 353 -13.00 16.12 -22.58
C LEU A 353 -13.37 17.57 -22.88
N VAL A 354 -12.43 18.48 -22.62
CA VAL A 354 -12.57 19.89 -23.06
C VAL A 354 -11.77 20.06 -24.35
N ARG A 355 -12.50 20.23 -25.46
CA ARG A 355 -11.95 20.45 -26.79
C ARG A 355 -11.41 21.88 -26.92
N GLN A 356 -10.24 22.04 -27.52
CA GLN A 356 -9.78 23.34 -28.01
C GLN A 356 -10.36 23.54 -29.43
N PRO A 357 -11.22 24.54 -29.67
CA PRO A 357 -11.71 24.83 -31.01
C PRO A 357 -10.56 25.05 -31.99
N GLY A 358 -10.64 24.45 -33.17
CA GLY A 358 -9.62 24.57 -34.23
C GLY A 358 -8.34 23.74 -34.02
N ALA A 359 -8.13 23.14 -32.85
CA ALA A 359 -6.95 22.29 -32.61
C ALA A 359 -7.08 20.97 -33.38
N LYS A 360 -6.30 20.83 -34.46
CA LYS A 360 -6.14 19.56 -35.18
C LYS A 360 -4.78 18.97 -34.83
N ILE A 361 -4.77 18.07 -33.87
CA ILE A 361 -3.64 17.17 -33.71
C ILE A 361 -3.98 15.91 -34.52
N PRO A 362 -3.26 15.58 -35.61
CA PRO A 362 -3.67 14.54 -36.54
C PRO A 362 -3.56 13.13 -35.93
N ALA A 363 -4.71 12.52 -35.65
CA ALA A 363 -4.84 11.11 -35.30
C ALA A 363 -5.96 10.49 -36.16
N ASN A 364 -5.80 9.23 -36.53
CA ASN A 364 -6.84 8.49 -37.24
C ASN A 364 -8.00 8.12 -36.31
N ARG A 365 -7.69 7.89 -35.03
CA ARG A 365 -8.67 7.49 -34.00
C ARG A 365 -8.28 8.04 -32.64
N GLU A 366 -9.27 8.34 -31.82
CA GLU A 366 -9.11 8.67 -30.40
C GLU A 366 -9.68 7.54 -29.55
N GLN A 367 -8.96 7.14 -28.50
CA GLN A 367 -9.38 6.08 -27.58
C GLN A 367 -9.16 6.53 -26.13
N PHE A 368 -10.21 6.42 -25.33
CA PHE A 368 -10.18 6.71 -23.90
C PHE A 368 -10.08 5.40 -23.13
N LEU A 369 -9.18 5.35 -22.15
CA LEU A 369 -8.86 4.16 -21.37
C LEU A 369 -8.81 4.55 -19.89
N MET A 370 -9.85 4.23 -19.14
CA MET A 370 -9.91 4.36 -17.68
C MET A 370 -9.36 3.07 -17.06
N LEU A 371 -8.29 3.19 -16.29
CA LEU A 371 -7.50 2.10 -15.73
C LEU A 371 -7.82 1.99 -14.24
N GLN A 372 -8.26 0.82 -13.83
CA GLN A 372 -8.71 0.54 -12.47
C GLN A 372 -8.20 -0.84 -12.04
N ASP A 373 -8.18 -1.07 -10.74
CA ASP A 373 -8.04 -2.40 -10.14
C ASP A 373 -9.07 -2.63 -9.02
N LEU A 374 -9.53 -3.87 -8.89
CA LEU A 374 -10.41 -4.34 -7.82
C LEU A 374 -9.72 -5.46 -7.04
N LEU A 375 -9.89 -5.45 -5.72
CA LEU A 375 -9.40 -6.53 -4.85
C LEU A 375 -10.51 -7.58 -4.69
N VAL A 376 -10.32 -8.72 -5.34
CA VAL A 376 -11.25 -9.85 -5.33
C VAL A 376 -10.56 -11.10 -4.75
N GLY A 377 -11.27 -11.83 -3.90
CA GLY A 377 -10.92 -13.19 -3.47
C GLY A 377 -11.88 -14.21 -4.07
N ASP A 378 -11.80 -15.45 -3.57
CA ASP A 378 -12.57 -16.58 -4.09
C ASP A 378 -14.09 -16.36 -3.98
N ALA A 379 -14.53 -15.73 -2.89
CA ALA A 379 -15.94 -15.40 -2.64
C ALA A 379 -16.41 -14.08 -3.30
N GLY A 380 -15.57 -13.41 -4.10
CA GLY A 380 -15.90 -12.14 -4.75
C GLY A 380 -15.11 -10.95 -4.19
N LEU A 381 -15.73 -9.77 -4.11
CA LEU A 381 -15.05 -8.58 -3.59
C LEU A 381 -14.66 -8.77 -2.14
N ILE A 382 -13.40 -8.45 -1.81
CA ILE A 382 -13.01 -8.34 -0.40
C ILE A 382 -13.77 -7.14 0.20
N PRO A 383 -14.41 -7.24 1.36
CA PRO A 383 -15.15 -6.11 1.94
C PRO A 383 -14.26 -4.88 2.22
N TRP A 384 -14.91 -3.72 2.31
CA TRP A 384 -14.36 -2.51 2.91
C TRP A 384 -14.74 -2.44 4.39
N GLY A 385 -14.17 -1.49 5.13
CA GLY A 385 -14.63 -1.22 6.50
C GLY A 385 -15.77 -0.20 6.46
N GLN A 386 -16.85 -0.44 7.19
CA GLN A 386 -17.99 0.46 7.21
C GLN A 386 -17.64 1.80 7.85
N GLU A 387 -16.92 1.77 8.97
CA GLU A 387 -16.61 2.97 9.76
C GLU A 387 -15.30 3.64 9.33
N ALA A 388 -14.33 2.86 8.86
CA ALA A 388 -13.02 3.36 8.47
C ALA A 388 -12.34 2.49 7.40
N PRO A 389 -11.39 3.05 6.62
CA PRO A 389 -10.63 2.30 5.62
C PRO A 389 -9.78 1.18 6.24
N THR A 390 -9.78 0.01 5.61
CA THR A 390 -8.99 -1.16 6.08
C THR A 390 -7.54 -1.18 5.60
N HIS A 391 -7.20 -0.36 4.60
CA HIS A 391 -5.87 -0.32 3.98
C HIS A 391 -5.25 1.09 4.08
N ALA A 392 -5.39 1.76 5.22
CA ALA A 392 -5.04 3.17 5.37
C ALA A 392 -3.54 3.51 5.17
N LEU A 393 -2.62 2.54 5.41
CA LEU A 393 -1.18 2.80 5.34
C LEU A 393 -0.61 2.68 3.94
N MET A 394 -0.73 1.49 3.33
CA MET A 394 -0.17 1.22 2.00
C MET A 394 -1.18 1.42 0.87
N GLY A 395 -2.45 1.67 1.21
CA GLY A 395 -3.56 1.72 0.28
C GLY A 395 -4.03 0.34 -0.19
N ARG A 396 -5.19 0.32 -0.82
CA ARG A 396 -5.88 -0.91 -1.23
C ARG A 396 -5.52 -1.25 -2.67
N PHE A 397 -4.69 -2.27 -2.86
CA PHE A 397 -4.30 -2.75 -4.19
C PHE A 397 -5.22 -3.88 -4.65
N GLY A 398 -5.74 -3.77 -5.87
CA GLY A 398 -6.52 -4.82 -6.51
C GLY A 398 -5.66 -5.82 -7.27
N ASN A 399 -6.17 -7.05 -7.42
CA ASN A 399 -5.62 -8.13 -8.23
C ASN A 399 -6.36 -8.30 -9.58
N LEU A 400 -7.57 -7.75 -9.70
CA LEU A 400 -8.35 -7.74 -10.94
C LEU A 400 -8.18 -6.39 -11.65
N PHE A 401 -7.48 -6.38 -12.78
CA PHE A 401 -7.26 -5.17 -13.59
C PHE A 401 -8.38 -4.96 -14.60
N LEU A 402 -8.87 -3.72 -14.67
CA LEU A 402 -9.94 -3.31 -15.58
C LEU A 402 -9.50 -2.13 -16.44
N VAL A 403 -9.96 -2.15 -17.70
CA VAL A 403 -9.84 -1.01 -18.62
C VAL A 403 -11.23 -0.69 -19.15
N ASN A 404 -11.72 0.52 -18.86
CA ASN A 404 -13.11 0.94 -19.10
C ASN A 404 -14.12 -0.05 -18.49
N GLY A 405 -13.84 -0.54 -17.27
CA GLY A 405 -14.70 -1.50 -16.58
C GLY A 405 -14.67 -2.93 -17.10
N GLU A 406 -13.82 -3.23 -18.09
CA GLU A 406 -13.71 -4.57 -18.69
C GLU A 406 -12.36 -5.23 -18.38
N PRO A 407 -12.33 -6.52 -18.00
CA PRO A 407 -11.10 -7.29 -17.91
C PRO A 407 -10.59 -7.64 -19.31
N GLY A 408 -9.26 -7.67 -19.48
CA GLY A 408 -8.66 -8.15 -20.73
C GLY A 408 -9.05 -7.34 -21.98
N TYR A 409 -9.27 -6.03 -21.84
CA TYR A 409 -9.63 -5.12 -22.93
C TYR A 409 -8.74 -5.29 -24.16
N ARG A 410 -9.36 -5.41 -25.33
CA ARG A 410 -8.68 -5.54 -26.63
C ARG A 410 -9.14 -4.44 -27.59
N LEU A 411 -8.19 -3.92 -28.35
CA LEU A 411 -8.44 -2.94 -29.40
C LEU A 411 -7.79 -3.40 -30.70
N ALA A 412 -8.60 -3.64 -31.73
CA ALA A 412 -8.10 -3.86 -33.08
C ALA A 412 -7.72 -2.51 -33.73
N VAL A 413 -6.52 -2.45 -34.30
CA VAL A 413 -5.98 -1.28 -35.00
C VAL A 413 -5.40 -1.69 -36.36
N ARG A 414 -5.47 -0.81 -37.35
CA ARG A 414 -4.86 -1.07 -38.67
C ARG A 414 -3.36 -0.75 -38.64
N ARG A 415 -2.58 -1.50 -39.41
CA ARG A 415 -1.14 -1.19 -39.59
C ARG A 415 -1.00 0.22 -40.17
N GLY A 416 -0.14 1.04 -39.56
CA GLY A 416 0.06 2.45 -39.93
C GLY A 416 -0.95 3.43 -39.34
N GLU A 417 -1.99 2.95 -38.64
CA GLU A 417 -2.96 3.81 -37.95
C GLU A 417 -2.31 4.54 -36.77
N VAL A 418 -2.55 5.85 -36.68
CA VAL A 418 -2.18 6.68 -35.53
C VAL A 418 -3.37 6.76 -34.58
N VAL A 419 -3.26 6.08 -33.44
CA VAL A 419 -4.28 6.13 -32.39
C VAL A 419 -3.82 7.05 -31.28
N ARG A 420 -4.67 8.02 -30.92
CA ARG A 420 -4.48 8.85 -29.74
C ARG A 420 -5.13 8.22 -28.54
N PHE A 421 -4.32 7.85 -27.56
CA PHE A 421 -4.79 7.31 -26.29
C PHE A 421 -4.87 8.41 -25.23
N TYR A 422 -6.00 8.43 -24.53
CA TYR A 422 -6.28 9.22 -23.36
C TYR A 422 -6.37 8.26 -22.18
N PHE A 423 -5.32 8.17 -21.37
CA PHE A 423 -5.40 7.30 -20.19
C PHE A 423 -5.84 8.09 -18.95
N THR A 424 -6.88 7.54 -18.34
CA THR A 424 -7.46 7.67 -17.00
C THR A 424 -6.82 6.79 -15.92
N ASN A 425 -6.03 7.23 -14.93
CA ASN A 425 -5.72 6.31 -13.81
C ASN A 425 -6.73 6.56 -12.67
N VAL A 426 -7.72 5.69 -12.56
CA VAL A 426 -8.83 5.77 -11.59
C VAL A 426 -8.67 4.79 -10.43
N SER A 427 -7.55 4.07 -10.36
CA SER A 427 -7.19 3.25 -9.19
C SER A 427 -7.01 4.13 -7.95
N ASN A 428 -7.56 3.70 -6.81
CA ASN A 428 -7.41 4.39 -5.51
C ASN A 428 -5.95 4.52 -5.05
N THR A 429 -5.13 3.49 -5.29
CA THR A 429 -3.76 3.43 -4.75
C THR A 429 -2.71 3.10 -5.81
N ARG A 430 -3.09 2.35 -6.84
CA ARG A 430 -2.12 1.82 -7.78
C ARG A 430 -1.54 2.89 -8.70
N THR A 431 -0.22 3.02 -8.63
CA THR A 431 0.58 3.67 -9.66
C THR A 431 0.84 2.68 -10.80
N LEU A 432 0.60 3.08 -12.05
CA LEU A 432 0.74 2.21 -13.22
C LEU A 432 1.95 2.62 -14.06
N ASN A 433 2.71 1.63 -14.54
CA ASN A 433 3.76 1.83 -15.53
C ASN A 433 3.38 1.17 -16.86
N LEU A 434 2.97 1.96 -17.85
CA LEU A 434 2.45 1.44 -19.12
C LEU A 434 3.56 1.30 -20.18
N SER A 435 3.59 0.14 -20.84
CA SER A 435 4.46 -0.14 -21.99
C SER A 435 3.72 -0.89 -23.07
N PHE A 436 4.03 -0.59 -24.33
CA PHE A 436 3.47 -1.29 -25.50
C PHE A 436 4.62 -1.94 -26.27
N SER A 437 4.57 -3.25 -26.47
CA SER A 437 5.52 -3.97 -27.31
C SER A 437 5.17 -3.78 -28.79
N GLY A 438 6.18 -3.67 -29.65
CA GLY A 438 6.01 -3.62 -31.11
C GLY A 438 5.49 -2.31 -31.70
N ALA A 439 5.23 -1.28 -30.89
CA ALA A 439 4.76 0.03 -31.37
C ALA A 439 5.51 1.19 -30.74
N ARG A 440 5.69 2.28 -31.50
CA ARG A 440 6.33 3.50 -30.99
C ARG A 440 5.28 4.39 -30.32
N MET A 441 5.64 4.95 -29.16
CA MET A 441 4.79 5.86 -28.40
C MET A 441 5.35 7.27 -28.40
N LYS A 442 4.50 8.25 -28.68
CA LYS A 442 4.79 9.67 -28.51
C LYS A 442 3.97 10.21 -27.34
N LEU A 443 4.61 10.87 -26.39
CA LEU A 443 3.93 11.58 -25.31
C LEU A 443 3.59 12.99 -25.80
N VAL A 444 2.30 13.35 -25.79
CA VAL A 444 1.83 14.62 -26.39
C VAL A 444 1.16 15.56 -25.38
N ALA A 445 0.67 15.05 -24.23
CA ALA A 445 0.10 15.88 -23.17
C ALA A 445 0.16 15.22 -21.79
N THR A 446 -0.04 16.01 -20.73
CA THR A 446 -0.32 15.58 -19.35
C THR A 446 -1.69 16.10 -18.88
N ASP A 447 -1.95 15.97 -17.58
CA ASP A 447 -3.07 16.55 -16.83
C ASP A 447 -3.46 17.97 -17.25
N ALA A 448 -2.48 18.88 -17.34
CA ALA A 448 -2.70 20.31 -17.53
C ALA A 448 -2.63 20.76 -19.01
N GLY A 449 -2.66 19.81 -19.95
CA GLY A 449 -2.65 20.11 -21.38
C GLY A 449 -1.41 19.60 -22.12
N PRO A 450 -1.24 20.01 -23.38
CA PRO A 450 -0.18 19.52 -24.27
C PRO A 450 1.22 19.93 -23.78
N PHE A 451 2.21 19.09 -24.09
CA PHE A 451 3.61 19.50 -23.93
C PHE A 451 3.97 20.53 -25.00
N GLU A 452 4.87 21.46 -24.66
CA GLU A 452 5.46 22.39 -25.62
C GLU A 452 6.19 21.63 -26.76
N ARG A 453 6.84 20.51 -26.42
CA ARG A 453 7.51 19.63 -27.38
C ARG A 453 7.15 18.18 -27.14
N GLU A 454 6.79 17.50 -28.21
CA GLU A 454 6.41 16.09 -28.17
C GLU A 454 7.64 15.19 -28.28
N ALA A 455 7.74 14.18 -27.43
CA ALA A 455 8.89 13.27 -27.39
C ALA A 455 8.47 11.81 -27.61
N TRP A 456 9.31 11.07 -28.34
CA TRP A 456 9.22 9.61 -28.41
C TRP A 456 9.69 9.02 -27.10
N VAL A 457 8.94 8.06 -26.56
CA VAL A 457 9.35 7.29 -25.38
C VAL A 457 9.61 5.85 -25.78
N ARG A 458 10.71 5.29 -25.28
CA ARG A 458 11.12 3.91 -25.60
C ARG A 458 10.39 2.90 -24.71
N HIS A 459 10.29 3.15 -23.40
CA HIS A 459 9.56 2.31 -22.45
C HIS A 459 9.10 3.13 -21.24
N GLY A 460 7.94 2.75 -20.70
CA GLY A 460 7.48 3.13 -19.36
C GLY A 460 6.90 4.55 -19.24
N LEU A 461 5.72 4.63 -18.63
CA LEU A 461 5.19 5.86 -18.06
C LEU A 461 4.67 5.56 -16.67
N THR A 462 5.42 5.97 -15.65
CA THR A 462 4.95 5.94 -14.27
C THR A 462 3.81 6.95 -14.10
N ARG A 463 2.61 6.46 -13.80
CA ARG A 463 1.42 7.25 -13.53
C ARG A 463 0.99 7.02 -12.11
N ALA A 464 1.19 8.02 -11.27
CA ALA A 464 0.59 8.04 -9.94
C ALA A 464 -0.95 7.99 -10.05
N CYS A 465 -1.62 7.64 -8.96
CA CYS A 465 -3.06 7.88 -8.83
C CYS A 465 -3.37 9.33 -9.19
N ALA A 466 -4.52 9.55 -9.82
CA ALA A 466 -4.98 10.86 -10.29
C ALA A 466 -4.14 11.55 -11.40
N ARG A 467 -3.13 10.88 -12.01
CA ARG A 467 -2.37 11.45 -13.16
C ARG A 467 -2.88 11.00 -14.54
N ARG A 468 -2.95 11.96 -15.47
CA ARG A 468 -3.42 11.86 -16.86
C ARG A 468 -2.30 12.16 -17.86
N SER A 469 -2.47 11.68 -19.08
CA SER A 469 -1.57 11.91 -20.20
C SER A 469 -2.24 11.54 -21.53
N ARG A 470 -1.94 12.31 -22.58
CA ARG A 470 -2.30 11.96 -23.96
C ARG A 470 -1.08 11.38 -24.66
N ARG A 471 -1.30 10.36 -25.48
CA ARG A 471 -0.24 9.75 -26.30
C ARG A 471 -0.71 9.49 -27.71
N GLU A 472 0.21 9.54 -28.66
CA GLU A 472 0.02 9.04 -30.01
C GLU A 472 0.86 7.78 -30.19
N LEU A 473 0.22 6.69 -30.63
CA LEU A 473 0.92 5.46 -31.01
C LEU A 473 1.10 5.46 -32.53
N ARG A 474 2.31 5.20 -33.01
CA ARG A 474 2.56 4.90 -34.43
C ARG A 474 3.13 3.49 -34.54
N HIS A 475 2.40 2.61 -35.22
CA HIS A 475 2.89 1.28 -35.53
C HIS A 475 3.75 1.33 -36.80
N THR A 476 5.07 1.38 -36.64
CA THR A 476 6.05 1.17 -37.72
C THR A 476 6.75 -0.15 -37.45
N ALA A 477 6.38 -1.22 -38.17
CA ALA A 477 7.19 -2.42 -38.19
C ALA A 477 8.39 -2.17 -39.11
N ALA A 478 9.59 -2.53 -38.64
CA ALA A 478 10.72 -2.85 -39.51
C ALA A 478 10.42 -4.15 -40.27
#